data_AF-A0A1M7Y8Y2-F1
#
_entry.id   AF-A0A1M7Y8Y2-F1
#
_cell.length_a   1.000
_cell.length_b   1.000
_cell.length_c   1.000
_cell.angle_alpha   90.00
_cell.angle_beta   90.00
_cell.angle_gamma   90.00
#
_symmetry.space_group_name_H-M   'P 1'
#
loop_
_entity.id
_entity.type
_entity.pdbx_description
1 polymer ?
#
loop_
_entity_poly.entity_id
_entity_poly.type
_entity_poly.pdbx_seq_one_letter_code
_entity_poly.pdbx_strand_id
1 'polypeptide(L)'
;MANGTQNNESIQRILNPSDISISSEYSIEVFAQGLDSPSSMIFTNEGDMLVAESGYTSGNPRVLRLVNGRFEVIADRFNVPLTGINYFNGVIYVSHRGFISVVEQNGTRRNIITGLPSNGDYYNSRVVVGPDNKLYFGQGTATNSGVVGLDNDWVFTNPLVCDYPGEYIILNAQNFETDNILIEQPEREAIYTGAYSPYGVLMYLLKSEKVS
;
A
#
# COMPACT_ATOMS: atom_id res chain seq x y z
N MET A 1 34.92 -22.80 -14.47
CA MET A 1 35.51 -21.84 -13.51
C MET A 1 35.32 -20.43 -14.05
N ALA A 2 34.46 -19.66 -13.39
CA ALA A 2 34.52 -18.19 -13.28
C ALA A 2 33.42 -17.80 -12.27
N ASN A 3 33.75 -17.87 -10.99
CA ASN A 3 32.94 -17.31 -9.92
C ASN A 3 33.02 -15.78 -10.03
N GLY A 4 31.97 -15.16 -10.56
CA GLY A 4 31.76 -13.73 -10.43
C GLY A 4 31.14 -13.42 -9.07
N THR A 5 31.96 -13.33 -8.03
CA THR A 5 31.56 -12.66 -6.78
C THR A 5 31.34 -11.19 -7.11
N GLN A 6 30.08 -10.79 -7.28
CA GLN A 6 29.73 -9.37 -7.23
C GLN A 6 29.95 -8.90 -5.80
N ASN A 7 30.96 -8.05 -5.61
CA ASN A 7 31.13 -7.26 -4.41
C ASN A 7 29.92 -6.32 -4.30
N ASN A 8 28.92 -6.74 -3.54
CA ASN A 8 27.87 -5.85 -3.04
C ASN A 8 28.49 -4.95 -1.98
N GLU A 9 29.22 -3.91 -2.40
CA GLU A 9 29.49 -2.79 -1.50
C GLU A 9 28.14 -2.20 -1.12
N SER A 10 27.77 -2.37 0.16
CA SER A 10 26.55 -1.79 0.70
C SER A 10 26.67 -0.27 0.59
N ILE A 11 25.95 0.34 -0.37
CA ILE A 11 25.85 1.78 -0.49
C ILE A 11 25.16 2.29 0.79
N GLN A 12 25.95 2.79 1.73
CA GLN A 12 25.41 3.37 2.95
C GLN A 12 24.82 4.74 2.63
N ARG A 13 23.55 4.95 2.98
CA ARG A 13 22.91 6.26 2.83
C ARG A 13 23.63 7.30 3.68
N ILE A 14 24.06 8.39 3.05
CA ILE A 14 24.60 9.55 3.76
C ILE A 14 23.44 10.29 4.41
N LEU A 15 23.51 10.49 5.72
CA LEU A 15 22.51 11.22 6.49
C LEU A 15 23.10 12.59 6.87
N ASN A 16 22.54 13.67 6.32
CA ASN A 16 22.95 15.03 6.65
C ASN A 16 21.71 15.86 6.99
N PRO A 17 21.48 16.19 8.28
CA PRO A 17 20.37 17.06 8.70
C PRO A 17 20.33 18.40 7.95
N SER A 18 21.48 18.90 7.49
CA SER A 18 21.58 20.16 6.74
C SER A 18 20.97 20.11 5.34
N ASP A 19 20.65 18.91 4.82
CA ASP A 19 19.95 18.74 3.54
C ASP A 19 18.44 19.08 3.64
N ILE A 20 17.94 19.31 4.85
CA ILE A 20 16.53 19.58 5.13
C ILE A 20 16.37 21.04 5.55
N SER A 21 15.49 21.77 4.84
CA SER A 21 15.12 23.13 5.21
C SER A 21 14.03 23.12 6.28
N ILE A 22 14.29 23.79 7.40
CA ILE A 22 13.34 23.95 8.52
C ILE A 22 13.30 25.42 8.97
N SER A 23 12.19 25.83 9.61
CA SER A 23 12.11 27.15 10.26
C SER A 23 13.17 27.27 11.36
N SER A 24 13.68 28.48 11.59
CA SER A 24 14.75 28.77 12.55
C SER A 24 14.40 28.43 14.01
N GLU A 25 13.13 28.17 14.32
CA GLU A 25 12.67 27.75 15.66
C GLU A 25 12.82 26.23 15.91
N TYR A 26 13.21 25.46 14.89
CA TYR A 26 13.36 24.01 14.97
C TYR A 26 14.80 23.57 14.71
N SER A 27 15.18 22.42 15.26
CA SER A 27 16.39 21.69 14.90
C SER A 27 16.04 20.29 14.41
N ILE A 28 16.94 19.70 13.64
CA ILE A 28 16.81 18.32 13.17
C ILE A 28 18.11 17.57 13.44
N GLU A 29 17.97 16.36 13.95
CA GLU A 29 19.08 15.45 14.22
C GLU A 29 18.72 14.02 13.79
N VAL A 30 19.74 13.20 13.59
CA VAL A 30 19.55 11.78 13.32
C VAL A 30 19.25 11.07 14.63
N PHE A 31 17.98 10.70 14.83
CA PHE A 31 17.56 9.92 16.00
C PHE A 31 17.94 8.43 15.88
N ALA A 32 17.68 7.82 14.72
CA ALA A 32 18.00 6.43 14.44
C ALA A 32 18.25 6.19 12.95
N GLN A 33 18.99 5.13 12.63
CA GLN A 33 19.35 4.74 11.26
C GLN A 33 19.28 3.21 11.08
N GLY A 34 19.31 2.74 9.82
CA GLY A 34 19.31 1.32 9.49
C GLY A 34 17.94 0.66 9.43
N LEU A 35 16.87 1.46 9.45
CA LEU A 35 15.50 1.01 9.18
C LEU A 35 15.29 0.80 7.68
N ASP A 36 14.55 -0.25 7.31
CA ASP A 36 14.10 -0.51 5.96
C ASP A 36 12.72 0.10 5.71
N SER A 37 12.67 1.11 4.83
CA SER A 37 11.42 1.69 4.32
C SER A 37 10.39 1.97 5.43
N PRO A 38 10.76 2.68 6.53
CA PRO A 38 9.87 2.89 7.66
C PRO A 38 8.63 3.68 7.24
N SER A 39 7.44 3.18 7.58
CA SER A 39 6.15 3.73 7.13
C SER A 39 5.29 4.32 8.25
N SER A 40 5.55 3.96 9.51
CA SER A 40 4.78 4.47 10.65
C SER A 40 5.60 4.41 11.94
N MET A 41 5.36 5.37 12.83
CA MET A 41 5.89 5.39 14.20
C MET A 41 4.77 5.78 15.16
N ILE A 42 4.72 5.13 16.34
CA ILE A 42 3.80 5.46 17.42
C ILE A 42 4.48 5.27 18.78
N PHE A 43 3.92 5.90 19.80
CA PHE A 43 4.24 5.63 21.20
C PHE A 43 3.08 4.92 21.88
N THR A 44 3.37 3.92 22.71
CA THR A 44 2.36 3.29 23.56
C THR A 44 2.07 4.15 24.80
N ASN A 45 1.03 3.80 25.55
CA ASN A 45 0.72 4.48 26.82
C ASN A 45 1.82 4.31 27.88
N GLU A 46 2.64 3.27 27.74
CA GLU A 46 3.79 2.96 28.59
C GLU A 46 5.07 3.70 28.14
N GLY A 47 5.02 4.41 27.01
CA GLY A 47 6.15 5.16 26.46
C GLY A 47 7.04 4.36 25.49
N ASP A 48 6.68 3.12 25.14
CA ASP A 48 7.41 2.34 24.16
C ASP A 48 7.27 2.97 22.76
N MET A 49 8.39 3.16 22.06
CA MET A 49 8.38 3.54 20.65
C MET A 49 8.25 2.29 19.78
N LEU A 50 7.20 2.27 18.94
CA LEU A 50 6.99 1.25 17.92
C LEU A 50 7.18 1.86 16.54
N VAL A 51 7.84 1.10 15.65
CA VAL A 51 8.08 1.49 14.26
C VAL A 51 7.58 0.37 13.36
N ALA A 52 6.95 0.74 12.25
CA ALA A 52 6.60 -0.19 11.18
C ALA A 52 7.53 0.00 9.99
N GLU A 53 8.07 -1.10 9.49
CA GLU A 53 8.78 -1.17 8.23
C GLU A 53 7.85 -1.75 7.17
N SER A 54 7.68 -1.02 6.07
CA SER A 54 6.72 -1.40 5.03
C SER A 54 7.08 -2.69 4.29
N GLY A 55 8.36 -3.07 4.30
CA GLY A 55 8.88 -4.17 3.50
C GLY A 55 8.84 -3.90 1.99
N TYR A 56 8.57 -2.66 1.55
CA TYR A 56 8.41 -2.35 0.13
C TYR A 56 9.70 -2.61 -0.66
N THR A 57 10.85 -2.28 -0.06
CA THR A 57 12.16 -2.48 -0.69
C THR A 57 12.72 -3.87 -0.43
N SER A 58 12.62 -4.39 0.80
CA SER A 58 13.22 -5.68 1.18
C SER A 58 12.33 -6.91 0.95
N GLY A 59 11.02 -6.72 0.74
CA GLY A 59 10.03 -7.80 0.81
C GLY A 59 9.75 -8.29 2.24
N ASN A 60 10.32 -7.67 3.28
CA ASN A 60 10.21 -8.13 4.67
C ASN A 60 9.56 -7.07 5.59
N PRO A 61 8.23 -6.99 5.63
CA PRO A 61 7.52 -6.05 6.49
C PRO A 61 7.56 -6.48 7.95
N ARG A 62 7.87 -5.54 8.84
CA ARG A 62 8.11 -5.79 10.27
C ARG A 62 7.50 -4.72 11.15
N VAL A 63 7.13 -5.10 12.37
CA VAL A 63 6.86 -4.19 13.47
C VAL A 63 8.01 -4.33 14.47
N LEU A 64 8.60 -3.19 14.81
CA LEU A 64 9.76 -3.06 15.67
C LEU A 64 9.40 -2.31 16.95
N ARG A 65 10.10 -2.61 18.04
CA ARG A 65 10.10 -1.84 19.29
C ARG A 65 11.50 -1.33 19.59
N LEU A 66 11.63 -0.08 20.01
CA LEU A 66 12.90 0.43 20.50
C LEU A 66 13.14 -0.02 21.96
N VAL A 67 14.18 -0.79 22.19
CA VAL A 67 14.61 -1.30 23.50
C VAL A 67 16.08 -0.96 23.69
N ASN A 68 16.41 -0.18 24.73
CA ASN A 68 17.80 0.21 25.06
C ASN A 68 18.59 0.77 23.86
N GLY A 69 17.93 1.59 23.03
CA GLY A 69 18.54 2.20 21.84
C GLY A 69 18.68 1.28 20.62
N ARG A 70 18.07 0.08 20.65
CA ARG A 70 18.07 -0.87 19.53
C ARG A 70 16.65 -1.26 19.15
N PHE A 71 16.41 -1.47 17.86
CA PHE A 71 15.13 -1.97 17.40
C PHE A 71 15.09 -3.49 17.47
N GLU A 72 14.12 -4.02 18.21
CA GLU A 72 13.80 -5.45 18.31
C GLU A 72 12.54 -5.76 17.49
N VAL A 73 12.55 -6.86 16.75
CA VAL A 73 11.39 -7.32 15.97
C VAL A 73 10.37 -7.94 16.91
N ILE A 74 9.15 -7.39 16.93
CA ILE A 74 8.04 -7.92 17.73
C ILE A 74 7.02 -8.69 16.89
N ALA A 75 6.93 -8.39 15.59
CA ALA A 75 6.14 -9.15 14.63
C ALA A 75 6.68 -8.95 13.21
N ASP A 76 6.56 -9.97 12.37
CA ASP A 76 7.05 -9.99 10.98
C ASP A 76 6.07 -10.73 10.06
N ARG A 77 6.46 -10.94 8.78
CA ARG A 77 5.71 -11.76 7.81
C ARG A 77 4.28 -11.27 7.59
N PHE A 78 4.13 -9.97 7.42
CA PHE A 78 2.90 -9.33 6.92
C PHE A 78 2.90 -9.31 5.38
N ASN A 79 1.77 -8.93 4.77
CA ASN A 79 1.76 -8.69 3.33
C ASN A 79 2.44 -7.36 3.01
N VAL A 80 3.15 -7.29 1.89
CA VAL A 80 3.80 -6.06 1.45
C VAL A 80 2.82 -5.21 0.62
N PRO A 81 2.68 -3.90 0.88
CA PRO A 81 3.29 -3.17 2.00
C PRO A 81 2.53 -3.31 3.32
N LEU A 82 3.27 -3.17 4.42
CA LEU A 82 2.73 -2.77 5.72
C LEU A 82 2.56 -1.24 5.73
N THR A 83 1.31 -0.78 5.77
CA THR A 83 0.94 0.63 5.56
C THR A 83 0.84 1.44 6.85
N GLY A 84 0.74 0.78 8.01
CA GLY A 84 1.02 1.42 9.29
C GLY A 84 0.55 0.62 10.50
N ILE A 85 0.83 1.16 11.69
CA ILE A 85 0.49 0.55 12.97
C ILE A 85 -0.27 1.51 13.88
N ASN A 86 -1.08 0.97 14.78
CA ASN A 86 -1.68 1.68 15.90
C ASN A 86 -1.59 0.87 17.19
N TYR A 87 -1.74 1.51 18.34
CA TYR A 87 -1.74 0.85 19.65
C TYR A 87 -2.98 1.30 20.42
N PHE A 88 -3.77 0.33 20.88
CA PHE A 88 -4.97 0.61 21.64
C PHE A 88 -5.25 -0.55 22.61
N ASN A 89 -5.44 -0.23 23.89
CA ASN A 89 -5.75 -1.18 24.97
C ASN A 89 -4.83 -2.41 25.01
N GLY A 90 -3.52 -2.21 24.90
CA GLY A 90 -2.54 -3.31 24.96
C GLY A 90 -2.35 -4.06 23.64
N VAL A 91 -3.09 -3.71 22.59
CA VAL A 91 -3.09 -4.41 21.30
C VAL A 91 -2.48 -3.53 20.22
N ILE A 92 -1.59 -4.12 19.41
CA ILE A 92 -1.05 -3.45 18.23
C ILE A 92 -1.90 -3.82 17.03
N TYR A 93 -2.49 -2.83 16.40
CA TYR A 93 -3.22 -2.98 15.14
C TYR A 93 -2.26 -2.73 13.98
N VAL A 94 -2.21 -3.64 13.02
CA VAL A 94 -1.27 -3.60 11.89
C VAL A 94 -2.07 -3.64 10.60
N SER A 95 -1.99 -2.56 9.81
CA SER A 95 -2.56 -2.49 8.47
C SER A 95 -1.50 -2.91 7.45
N HIS A 96 -1.84 -3.89 6.62
CA HIS A 96 -0.96 -4.39 5.56
C HIS A 96 -1.77 -4.84 4.36
N ARG A 97 -1.15 -5.01 3.19
CA ARG A 97 -1.87 -5.17 1.91
C ARG A 97 -2.97 -6.24 1.96
N GLY A 98 -4.23 -5.78 1.95
CA GLY A 98 -5.45 -6.60 1.90
C GLY A 98 -6.02 -6.99 3.27
N PHE A 99 -5.38 -6.57 4.37
CA PHE A 99 -5.64 -7.08 5.70
C PHE A 99 -5.48 -6.02 6.79
N ILE A 100 -6.20 -6.22 7.89
CA ILE A 100 -5.87 -5.63 9.18
C ILE A 100 -5.69 -6.77 10.18
N SER A 101 -4.54 -6.79 10.84
CA SER A 101 -4.22 -7.77 11.88
C SER A 101 -4.09 -7.10 13.24
N VAL A 102 -4.18 -7.90 14.29
CA VAL A 102 -3.76 -7.52 15.63
C VAL A 102 -2.59 -8.36 16.10
N VAL A 103 -1.72 -7.77 16.90
CA VAL A 103 -0.64 -8.42 17.64
C VAL A 103 -0.87 -8.13 19.12
N GLU A 104 -1.14 -9.19 19.88
CA GLU A 104 -1.35 -9.16 21.33
C GLU A 104 0.00 -9.12 22.07
N GLN A 105 0.01 -8.72 23.35
CA GLN A 105 1.25 -8.62 24.15
C GLN A 105 2.02 -9.95 24.28
N ASN A 106 1.31 -11.07 24.23
CA ASN A 106 1.92 -12.41 24.27
C ASN A 106 2.49 -12.85 22.91
N GLY A 107 2.50 -11.98 21.90
CA GLY A 107 2.96 -12.26 20.53
C GLY A 107 1.93 -12.95 19.64
N THR A 108 0.72 -13.23 20.15
CA THR A 108 -0.34 -13.83 19.33
C THR A 108 -0.77 -12.86 18.23
N ARG A 109 -0.81 -13.36 16.99
CA ARG A 109 -1.23 -12.59 15.82
C ARG A 109 -2.46 -13.21 15.19
N ARG A 110 -3.44 -12.37 14.83
CA ARG A 110 -4.61 -12.80 14.05
C ARG A 110 -5.08 -11.70 13.09
N ASN A 111 -5.65 -12.09 11.97
CA ASN A 111 -6.32 -11.17 11.07
C ASN A 111 -7.72 -10.86 11.63
N ILE A 112 -8.09 -9.58 11.62
CA ILE A 112 -9.39 -9.09 12.07
C ILE A 112 -10.23 -8.55 10.91
N ILE A 113 -9.59 -8.13 9.83
CA ILE A 113 -10.22 -7.82 8.54
C ILE A 113 -9.37 -8.48 7.45
N THR A 114 -10.03 -9.15 6.51
CA THR A 114 -9.39 -9.84 5.39
C THR A 114 -10.09 -9.49 4.09
N GLY A 115 -9.38 -9.56 2.96
CA GLY A 115 -9.98 -9.38 1.64
C GLY A 115 -10.25 -7.92 1.26
N LEU A 116 -9.52 -6.97 1.85
CA LEU A 116 -9.57 -5.57 1.41
C LEU A 116 -9.04 -5.45 -0.04
N PRO A 117 -9.67 -4.64 -0.91
CA PRO A 117 -9.36 -4.58 -2.34
C PRO A 117 -8.08 -3.77 -2.61
N SER A 118 -6.93 -4.35 -2.28
CA SER A 118 -5.61 -3.71 -2.34
C SER A 118 -4.74 -4.30 -3.46
N ASN A 119 -5.35 -4.52 -4.63
CA ASN A 119 -4.70 -5.15 -5.80
C ASN A 119 -4.40 -4.19 -6.95
N GLY A 120 -4.72 -2.90 -6.81
CA GLY A 120 -4.36 -1.87 -7.77
C GLY A 120 -3.22 -0.98 -7.29
N ASP A 121 -3.20 0.27 -7.77
CA ASP A 121 -2.16 1.26 -7.51
C ASP A 121 -2.03 1.60 -6.02
N TYR A 122 -3.17 1.65 -5.31
CA TYR A 122 -3.23 2.08 -3.91
C TYR A 122 -3.81 1.01 -2.98
N TYR A 123 -3.28 0.96 -1.77
CA TYR A 123 -3.59 -0.07 -0.77
C TYR A 123 -4.48 0.49 0.36
N ASN A 124 -4.94 -0.38 1.26
CA ASN A 124 -5.52 0.03 2.54
C ASN A 124 -4.51 0.83 3.38
N SER A 125 -4.95 1.95 3.94
CA SER A 125 -4.09 2.84 4.74
C SER A 125 -3.95 2.35 6.19
N ARG A 126 -3.13 3.06 6.97
CA ARG A 126 -3.00 2.85 8.41
C ARG A 126 -4.39 2.90 9.09
N VAL A 127 -4.57 1.99 10.04
CA VAL A 127 -5.74 2.00 10.93
C VAL A 127 -5.55 2.98 12.10
N VAL A 128 -6.62 3.68 12.46
CA VAL A 128 -6.68 4.55 13.64
C VAL A 128 -7.90 4.21 14.49
N VAL A 129 -7.76 4.34 15.81
CA VAL A 129 -8.87 4.16 16.75
C VAL A 129 -9.42 5.52 17.12
N GLY A 130 -10.70 5.75 16.84
CA GLY A 130 -11.38 6.99 17.20
C GLY A 130 -11.78 7.04 18.68
N PRO A 131 -12.16 8.22 19.19
CA PRO A 131 -12.63 8.38 20.57
C PRO A 131 -13.95 7.63 20.84
N ASP A 132 -14.67 7.20 19.81
CA ASP A 132 -15.86 6.37 19.89
C ASP A 132 -15.52 4.85 19.91
N ASN A 133 -14.23 4.51 20.08
CA ASN A 133 -13.70 3.16 20.11
C ASN A 133 -13.92 2.37 18.81
N LYS A 134 -14.06 3.06 17.67
CA LYS A 134 -14.13 2.41 16.35
C LYS A 134 -12.81 2.48 15.61
N LEU A 135 -12.61 1.50 14.72
CA LEU A 135 -11.51 1.48 13.79
C LEU A 135 -11.87 2.28 12.53
N TYR A 136 -10.98 3.18 12.13
CA TYR A 136 -11.06 3.93 10.89
C TYR A 136 -9.83 3.62 10.05
N PHE A 137 -10.02 3.40 8.76
CA PHE A 137 -8.97 3.22 7.79
C PHE A 137 -9.50 3.67 6.42
N GLY A 138 -8.59 4.04 5.53
CA GLY A 138 -8.90 4.34 4.13
C GLY A 138 -8.63 3.11 3.26
N GLN A 139 -9.37 3.00 2.16
CA GLN A 139 -9.07 2.08 1.08
C GLN A 139 -8.66 2.89 -0.14
N GLY A 140 -7.47 2.59 -0.68
CA GLY A 140 -6.98 3.21 -1.91
C GLY A 140 -7.74 2.73 -3.14
N THR A 141 -7.74 3.56 -4.19
CA THR A 141 -8.30 3.24 -5.50
C THR A 141 -7.41 2.25 -6.26
N ALA A 142 -8.01 1.51 -7.19
CA ALA A 142 -7.29 0.62 -8.08
C ALA A 142 -6.45 1.40 -9.11
N THR A 143 -6.95 2.55 -9.57
CA THR A 143 -6.29 3.38 -10.58
C THR A 143 -6.23 4.85 -10.14
N ASN A 144 -5.45 5.65 -10.87
CA ASN A 144 -5.42 7.11 -10.73
C ASN A 144 -6.65 7.83 -11.27
N SER A 145 -7.27 7.30 -12.34
CA SER A 145 -8.26 8.03 -13.15
C SER A 145 -9.58 7.29 -13.35
N GLY A 146 -9.78 6.16 -12.67
CA GLY A 146 -10.95 5.29 -12.87
C GLY A 146 -10.93 4.53 -14.20
N VAL A 147 -9.77 4.37 -14.85
CA VAL A 147 -9.62 3.65 -16.12
C VAL A 147 -8.41 2.75 -16.00
N VAL A 148 -8.58 1.46 -16.33
CA VAL A 148 -7.49 0.49 -16.27
C VAL A 148 -6.71 0.54 -17.58
N GLY A 149 -5.41 0.78 -17.48
CA GLY A 149 -4.50 0.93 -18.61
C GLY A 149 -3.13 0.30 -18.37
N LEU A 150 -2.21 0.50 -19.32
CA LEU A 150 -0.85 -0.04 -19.23
C LEU A 150 0.07 0.77 -18.31
N ASP A 151 -0.39 1.91 -17.80
CA ASP A 151 0.23 2.63 -16.70
C ASP A 151 0.05 1.91 -15.35
N ASN A 152 -0.85 0.93 -15.29
CA ASN A 152 -1.08 0.11 -14.11
C ASN A 152 -0.26 -1.20 -14.17
N ASP A 153 0.91 -1.23 -13.54
CA ASP A 153 1.81 -2.42 -13.57
C ASP A 153 1.13 -3.73 -13.13
N TRP A 154 0.08 -3.65 -12.29
CA TRP A 154 -0.66 -4.81 -11.80
C TRP A 154 -1.59 -5.44 -12.84
N VAL A 155 -1.91 -4.76 -13.95
CA VAL A 155 -2.90 -5.20 -14.95
C VAL A 155 -2.54 -6.54 -15.59
N PHE A 156 -1.24 -6.83 -15.75
CA PHE A 156 -0.75 -8.10 -16.31
C PHE A 156 -1.11 -9.32 -15.46
N THR A 157 -1.37 -9.12 -14.17
CA THR A 157 -1.70 -10.19 -13.23
C THR A 157 -3.14 -10.13 -12.73
N ASN A 158 -3.76 -8.95 -12.79
CA ASN A 158 -5.11 -8.71 -12.26
C ASN A 158 -5.97 -7.88 -13.23
N PRO A 159 -6.16 -8.28 -14.50
CA PRO A 159 -6.85 -7.45 -15.50
C PRO A 159 -8.34 -7.21 -15.20
N LEU A 160 -8.91 -8.01 -14.27
CA LEU A 160 -10.31 -7.89 -13.83
C LEU A 160 -10.52 -6.84 -12.72
N VAL A 161 -9.44 -6.34 -12.09
CA VAL A 161 -9.54 -5.32 -11.06
C VAL A 161 -9.85 -3.97 -11.69
N CYS A 162 -10.79 -3.23 -11.11
CA CYS A 162 -11.15 -1.87 -11.49
C CYS A 162 -11.73 -1.11 -10.29
N ASP A 163 -11.81 0.21 -10.40
CA ASP A 163 -12.47 1.05 -9.42
C ASP A 163 -13.99 0.91 -9.46
N TYR A 164 -14.62 1.03 -8.30
CA TYR A 164 -16.06 1.13 -8.16
C TYR A 164 -16.40 2.48 -7.53
N PRO A 165 -17.29 3.28 -8.15
CA PRO A 165 -17.71 4.53 -7.55
C PRO A 165 -18.48 4.26 -6.25
N GLY A 166 -18.25 5.09 -5.23
CA GLY A 166 -18.92 4.97 -3.93
C GLY A 166 -20.42 5.32 -3.96
N GLU A 167 -20.89 5.91 -5.06
CA GLU A 167 -22.27 6.32 -5.28
C GLU A 167 -22.66 6.14 -6.76
N TYR A 168 -23.94 6.31 -7.07
CA TYR A 168 -24.40 6.30 -8.45
C TYR A 168 -23.90 7.54 -9.20
N ILE A 169 -23.27 7.31 -10.35
CA ILE A 169 -22.76 8.35 -11.23
C ILE A 169 -23.26 8.14 -12.66
N ILE A 170 -23.33 9.22 -13.43
CA ILE A 170 -23.62 9.19 -14.87
C ILE A 170 -22.29 9.39 -15.60
N LEU A 171 -22.01 8.53 -16.58
CA LEU A 171 -20.76 8.53 -17.32
C LEU A 171 -20.97 9.00 -18.77
N ASN A 172 -19.97 9.66 -19.35
CA ASN A 172 -20.03 10.24 -20.69
C ASN A 172 -19.88 9.23 -21.83
N ALA A 173 -19.94 7.92 -21.55
CA ALA A 173 -19.72 6.84 -22.53
C ALA A 173 -18.38 6.88 -23.27
N GLN A 174 -17.34 7.46 -22.64
CA GLN A 174 -15.99 7.50 -23.22
C GLN A 174 -15.24 6.20 -22.92
N ASN A 175 -14.57 5.66 -23.94
CA ASN A 175 -13.63 4.55 -23.84
C ASN A 175 -12.23 5.03 -24.25
N PHE A 176 -11.19 4.45 -23.65
CA PHE A 176 -9.81 4.85 -23.83
C PHE A 176 -9.02 3.73 -24.49
N GLU A 177 -8.30 4.05 -25.56
CA GLU A 177 -7.51 3.12 -26.36
C GLU A 177 -6.17 2.78 -25.71
N THR A 178 -5.76 1.51 -25.78
CA THR A 178 -4.44 1.04 -25.34
C THR A 178 -4.02 -0.23 -26.10
N ASP A 179 -2.74 -0.61 -26.05
CA ASP A 179 -2.25 -1.81 -26.71
C ASP A 179 -2.80 -3.07 -26.03
N ASN A 180 -3.28 -4.06 -26.79
CA ASN A 180 -3.85 -5.31 -26.27
C ASN A 180 -2.76 -6.25 -25.71
N ILE A 181 -2.72 -6.41 -24.39
CA ILE A 181 -1.80 -7.34 -23.71
C ILE A 181 -2.32 -8.78 -23.57
N LEU A 182 -3.55 -9.05 -24.03
CA LEU A 182 -4.18 -10.38 -23.93
C LEU A 182 -3.84 -11.29 -25.11
N ILE A 183 -3.17 -10.77 -26.13
CA ILE A 183 -2.76 -11.50 -27.33
C ILE A 183 -1.23 -11.57 -27.45
N GLU A 184 -0.71 -12.60 -28.11
CA GLU A 184 0.72 -12.72 -28.37
C GLU A 184 1.16 -11.73 -29.46
N GLN A 185 2.29 -11.06 -29.22
CA GLN A 185 2.96 -10.22 -30.21
C GLN A 185 3.36 -11.06 -31.45
N PRO A 186 3.31 -10.53 -32.69
CA PRO A 186 3.50 -9.11 -33.07
C PRO A 186 2.22 -8.34 -33.41
N GLU A 187 1.04 -8.89 -33.13
CA GLU A 187 -0.22 -8.24 -33.47
C GLU A 187 -0.46 -7.04 -32.54
N ARG A 188 -0.32 -5.82 -33.09
CA ARG A 188 -0.67 -4.57 -32.39
C ARG A 188 -2.16 -4.30 -32.56
N GLU A 189 -2.99 -5.11 -31.92
CA GLU A 189 -4.41 -4.81 -31.81
C GLU A 189 -4.61 -3.77 -30.70
N ALA A 190 -5.35 -2.72 -31.01
CA ALA A 190 -5.80 -1.77 -30.00
C ALA A 190 -7.04 -2.33 -29.28
N ILE A 191 -7.06 -2.22 -27.95
CA ILE A 191 -8.23 -2.51 -27.13
C ILE A 191 -8.68 -1.23 -26.42
N TYR A 192 -9.92 -1.23 -25.96
CA TYR A 192 -10.55 -0.05 -25.37
C TYR A 192 -11.09 -0.38 -23.98
N THR A 193 -10.75 0.44 -22.99
CA THR A 193 -11.26 0.33 -21.62
C THR A 193 -12.20 1.49 -21.31
N GLY A 194 -13.38 1.20 -20.76
CA GLY A 194 -14.31 2.20 -20.25
C GLY A 194 -13.96 2.69 -18.84
N ALA A 195 -14.53 3.82 -18.44
CA ALA A 195 -14.45 4.26 -17.04
C ALA A 195 -15.08 3.23 -16.10
N TYR A 196 -14.46 3.02 -14.93
CA TYR A 196 -14.86 2.06 -13.88
C TYR A 196 -15.10 0.64 -14.39
N SER A 197 -14.38 0.25 -15.44
CA SER A 197 -14.49 -1.06 -16.09
C SER A 197 -13.15 -1.79 -16.05
N PRO A 198 -13.15 -3.14 -16.01
CA PRO A 198 -11.94 -3.93 -16.17
C PRO A 198 -11.20 -3.62 -17.46
N TYR A 199 -9.91 -3.98 -17.50
CA TYR A 199 -9.08 -3.78 -18.68
C TYR A 199 -9.71 -4.41 -19.93
N GLY A 200 -9.81 -3.63 -21.00
CA GLY A 200 -10.39 -4.05 -22.28
C GLY A 200 -11.91 -4.21 -22.30
N VAL A 201 -12.61 -3.83 -21.24
CA VAL A 201 -14.07 -3.86 -21.18
C VAL A 201 -14.61 -2.49 -21.55
N LEU A 202 -15.40 -2.45 -22.61
CA LEU A 202 -16.11 -1.26 -23.08
C LEU A 202 -17.22 -0.87 -22.11
N MET A 203 -17.38 0.43 -21.91
CA MET A 203 -18.59 0.98 -21.32
C MET A 203 -19.66 1.20 -22.41
N TYR A 204 -20.84 0.62 -22.20
CA TYR A 204 -22.02 0.88 -23.02
C TYR A 204 -22.97 1.81 -22.29
N LEU A 205 -23.50 2.82 -23.00
CA LEU A 205 -24.78 3.41 -22.62
C LEU A 205 -25.85 2.31 -22.81
N LEU A 206 -26.55 1.94 -21.73
CA LEU A 206 -27.85 1.29 -21.89
C LEU A 206 -28.72 2.26 -22.69
N LYS A 207 -28.85 2.06 -24.00
CA LYS A 207 -29.95 2.65 -24.75
C LYS A 207 -31.21 2.11 -24.10
N SER A 208 -31.96 2.97 -23.40
CA SER A 208 -33.33 2.64 -23.03
C SER A 208 -34.06 2.35 -24.34
N GLU A 209 -34.34 1.09 -24.63
CA GLU A 209 -35.34 0.76 -25.62
C GLU A 209 -36.64 1.37 -25.12
N LYS A 210 -37.16 2.37 -25.84
CA LYS A 210 -38.52 2.83 -25.63
C LYS A 210 -39.41 1.60 -25.84
N VAL A 211 -39.99 1.11 -24.75
CA VAL A 211 -41.15 0.23 -24.83
C VAL A 211 -42.23 1.04 -25.54
N SER A 212 -42.46 0.70 -26.81
CA SER A 212 -43.54 1.23 -27.64
C SER A 212 -44.89 0.67 -27.19
#